data_AF-A0A520Q9S3-F1
#
_entry.id   AF-A0A520Q9S3-F1
#
_cell.length_a   1.000
_cell.length_b   1.000
_cell.length_c   1.000
_cell.angle_alpha   90.00
_cell.angle_beta   90.00
_cell.angle_gamma   90.00
#
_symmetry.space_group_name_H-M   'P 1'
#
loop_
_entity.id
_entity.type
_entity.pdbx_description
1 polymer ?
#
loop_
_entity_poly.entity_id
_entity_poly.type
_entity_poly.pdbx_seq_one_letter_code
_entity_poly.pdbx_strand_id
1 'polypeptide(L)'
;MKNLQIVIILTSMLSTGCVGNNKNIHNETKNKPIIFVAEGLNNDGSLVKNYKRGLDYAIDYFGNYGPYYVYLMGPSNKQNILDIYLSRAKTRATPIPSSSRRKQIEEFLKRPNVTSEIEAVLEGKEEGGLTWSESPVRVYEDVTTNATERENNPIENTWGALHEYHHVFQIAHCDSYEKRTSDKNLNSWMTEGGATYSSAKFMENLNLVDFRKYMLELLKNGGNISQIGINDFLLSGKEWNLDNETYWEKDYFPQVYYMLGAWATAYLIHVEGAKEITVLKNWYFDVPRIGKSAAFEKHMGLSLNKFYCKFDSFIRQPTEDLMNIFKDKKQKLD
;
A
#
# COMPACT_ATOMS: atom_id res chain seq x y z
N MET A 1 18.98 5.41 13.19
CA MET A 1 18.07 5.62 12.05
C MET A 1 16.81 6.19 12.63
N LYS A 2 16.45 7.43 12.30
CA LYS A 2 15.12 7.94 12.65
C LYS A 2 14.12 7.08 11.87
N ASN A 3 13.18 6.47 12.56
CA ASN A 3 12.12 5.70 11.92
C ASN A 3 11.32 6.70 11.09
N LEU A 4 11.40 6.54 9.76
CA LEU A 4 10.56 7.25 8.81
C LEU A 4 9.13 6.76 9.07
N GLN A 5 8.41 7.41 9.99
CA GLN A 5 6.98 7.17 10.19
C GLN A 5 6.26 7.80 9.00
N ILE A 6 6.27 7.13 7.85
CA ILE A 6 5.31 7.41 6.79
C ILE A 6 3.97 6.97 7.37
N VAL A 7 3.19 7.93 7.86
CA VAL A 7 1.76 7.71 8.14
C VAL A 7 1.11 7.54 6.77
N ILE A 8 0.99 6.30 6.29
CA ILE A 8 0.28 6.00 5.04
C ILE A 8 -1.20 6.25 5.28
N ILE A 9 -1.72 7.35 4.74
CA ILE A 9 -3.14 7.69 4.82
C ILE A 9 -3.86 7.20 3.56
N LEU A 10 -4.40 5.98 3.61
CA LEU A 10 -5.33 5.49 2.59
C LEU A 10 -6.70 6.17 2.78
N THR A 11 -6.99 7.18 1.97
CA THR A 11 -8.27 7.92 2.03
C THR A 11 -9.00 7.95 0.69
N SER A 12 -10.25 7.48 0.72
CA SER A 12 -11.22 7.75 -0.34
C SER A 12 -11.82 9.14 -0.12
N MET A 13 -11.81 10.00 -1.14
CA MET A 13 -12.56 11.26 -1.08
C MET A 13 -14.04 10.96 -1.32
N LEU A 14 -14.85 10.98 -0.27
CA LEU A 14 -16.31 10.81 -0.35
C LEU A 14 -16.94 11.98 -1.11
N SER A 15 -17.52 11.71 -2.28
CA SER A 15 -18.55 12.56 -2.86
C SER A 15 -19.79 11.71 -3.15
N THR A 16 -20.97 12.21 -2.79
CA THR A 16 -22.24 11.49 -2.98
C THR A 16 -22.61 11.45 -4.46
N GLY A 17 -22.01 10.53 -5.21
CA GLY A 17 -22.25 10.30 -6.64
C GLY A 17 -22.62 8.85 -6.93
N CYS A 18 -23.64 8.63 -7.75
CA CYS A 18 -24.18 7.32 -8.08
C CYS A 18 -23.10 6.33 -8.58
N VAL A 19 -23.02 5.17 -7.93
CA VAL A 19 -22.12 4.05 -8.30
C VAL A 19 -22.59 3.46 -9.63
N GLY A 20 -22.07 4.01 -10.74
CA GLY A 20 -22.14 3.35 -12.04
C GLY A 20 -21.21 2.14 -12.04
N ASN A 21 -21.76 0.96 -12.32
CA ASN A 21 -21.05 -0.31 -12.42
C ASN A 21 -20.10 -0.30 -13.64
N ASN A 22 -18.96 0.38 -13.50
CA ASN A 22 -18.07 0.65 -14.62
C ASN A 22 -17.07 -0.51 -14.77
N LYS A 23 -17.41 -1.46 -15.67
CA LYS A 23 -16.67 -2.72 -15.94
C LYS A 23 -15.18 -2.56 -16.30
N ASN A 24 -14.66 -1.34 -16.43
CA ASN A 24 -13.32 -1.07 -16.96
C ASN A 24 -12.27 -0.68 -15.90
N ILE A 25 -12.65 -0.50 -14.63
CA ILE A 25 -11.70 -0.09 -13.56
C ILE A 25 -10.82 -1.23 -13.06
N HIS A 26 -11.19 -2.48 -13.35
CA HIS A 26 -10.47 -3.70 -12.97
C HIS A 26 -9.47 -4.18 -14.04
N ASN A 27 -9.37 -3.47 -15.16
CA ASN A 27 -8.52 -3.87 -16.28
C ASN A 27 -7.21 -3.09 -16.28
N GLU A 28 -6.15 -3.73 -16.78
CA GLU A 28 -4.90 -3.05 -17.08
C GLU A 28 -5.10 -1.94 -18.13
N THR A 29 -4.24 -0.93 -18.05
CA THR A 29 -4.26 0.26 -18.90
C THR A 29 -2.95 0.40 -19.67
N LYS A 30 -2.98 1.19 -20.74
CA LYS A 30 -1.78 1.59 -21.49
C LYS A 30 -1.17 2.90 -20.99
N ASN A 31 -1.80 3.54 -20.00
CA ASN A 31 -1.34 4.81 -19.47
C ASN A 31 -0.09 4.56 -18.62
N LYS A 32 1.04 5.14 -19.01
CA LYS A 32 2.26 5.07 -18.21
C LYS A 32 2.11 5.96 -16.97
N PRO A 33 2.66 5.56 -15.81
CA PRO A 33 2.74 6.43 -14.66
C PRO A 33 3.47 7.74 -14.97
N ILE A 34 3.03 8.82 -14.33
CA ILE A 34 3.66 10.15 -14.46
C ILE A 34 4.16 10.58 -13.08
N ILE A 35 5.44 10.97 -13.01
CA ILE A 35 6.10 11.40 -11.77
C ILE A 35 6.32 12.92 -11.83
N PHE A 36 5.79 13.62 -10.85
CA PHE A 36 6.06 15.03 -10.57
C PHE A 36 7.05 15.14 -9.43
N VAL A 37 8.03 16.03 -9.56
CA VAL A 37 9.05 16.28 -8.54
C VAL A 37 9.10 17.77 -8.25
N ALA A 38 9.10 18.15 -6.97
CA ALA A 38 9.28 19.53 -6.57
C ALA A 38 10.67 20.05 -6.95
N GLU A 39 10.75 21.34 -7.30
CA GLU A 39 12.03 21.98 -7.63
C GLU A 39 13.00 21.91 -6.43
N GLY A 40 14.28 21.70 -6.71
CA GLY A 40 15.32 21.53 -5.69
C GLY A 40 15.55 20.07 -5.27
N LEU A 41 14.64 19.15 -5.63
CA LEU A 41 14.83 17.71 -5.49
C LEU A 41 15.24 17.06 -6.81
N ASN A 42 15.82 15.87 -6.71
CA ASN A 42 16.25 15.01 -7.80
C ASN A 42 17.34 15.64 -8.70
N ASN A 43 18.26 16.42 -8.11
CA ASN A 43 19.27 17.17 -8.87
C ASN A 43 20.19 16.27 -9.72
N ASP A 44 20.51 15.08 -9.23
CA ASP A 44 21.33 14.08 -9.93
C ASP A 44 20.51 13.00 -10.66
N GLY A 45 19.18 13.10 -10.63
CA GLY A 45 18.26 12.12 -11.21
C GLY A 45 18.07 10.83 -10.40
N SER A 46 18.74 10.66 -9.26
CA SER A 46 18.74 9.42 -8.49
C SER A 46 17.40 9.15 -7.80
N LEU A 47 16.71 10.17 -7.29
CA LEU A 47 15.40 10.04 -6.65
C LEU A 47 14.38 9.41 -7.61
N VAL A 48 14.25 9.94 -8.83
CA VAL A 48 13.33 9.38 -9.83
C VAL A 48 13.78 8.00 -10.30
N LYS A 49 15.08 7.79 -10.49
CA LYS A 49 15.64 6.49 -10.91
C LYS A 49 15.32 5.39 -9.89
N ASN A 50 15.54 5.64 -8.61
CA ASN A 50 15.34 4.66 -7.55
C ASN A 50 13.84 4.40 -7.29
N TYR A 51 12.99 5.42 -7.41
CA TYR A 51 11.54 5.22 -7.34
C TYR A 51 11.06 4.35 -8.52
N LYS A 52 11.50 4.68 -9.75
CA LYS A 52 11.17 3.89 -10.95
C LYS A 52 11.62 2.44 -10.87
N ARG A 53 12.78 2.15 -10.27
CA ARG A 53 13.24 0.77 -10.04
C ARG A 53 12.18 -0.08 -9.33
N GLY A 54 11.54 0.47 -8.29
CA GLY A 54 10.50 -0.24 -7.55
C GLY A 54 9.18 -0.28 -8.33
N LEU A 55 8.78 0.86 -8.87
CA LEU A 55 7.54 1.00 -9.64
C LEU A 55 7.50 0.07 -10.86
N ASP A 56 8.56 0.03 -11.65
CA ASP A 56 8.64 -0.78 -12.87
C ASP A 56 8.57 -2.28 -12.51
N TYR A 57 9.25 -2.70 -11.44
CA TYR A 57 9.16 -4.08 -10.92
C TYR A 57 7.73 -4.43 -10.49
N ALA A 58 7.06 -3.53 -9.75
CA ALA A 58 5.70 -3.76 -9.28
C ALA A 58 4.71 -3.84 -10.46
N ILE A 59 4.87 -3.00 -11.48
CA ILE A 59 4.07 -3.03 -12.71
C ILE A 59 4.29 -4.34 -13.46
N ASP A 60 5.53 -4.78 -13.61
CA ASP A 60 5.84 -6.05 -14.29
C ASP A 60 5.21 -7.24 -13.56
N TYR A 61 5.17 -7.20 -12.22
CA TYR A 61 4.56 -8.26 -11.41
C TYR A 61 3.03 -8.20 -11.43
N PHE A 62 2.42 -7.05 -11.13
CA PHE A 62 0.98 -6.92 -10.91
C PHE A 62 0.18 -6.63 -12.18
N GLY A 63 0.79 -6.05 -13.20
CA GLY A 63 0.12 -5.45 -14.35
C GLY A 63 -0.04 -3.94 -14.17
N ASN A 64 -0.28 -3.22 -15.27
CA ASN A 64 -0.31 -1.75 -15.24
C ASN A 64 -1.72 -1.19 -15.01
N TYR A 65 -2.01 -0.65 -13.83
CA TYR A 65 -3.29 -0.01 -13.49
C TYR A 65 -3.12 1.51 -13.37
N GLY A 66 -4.04 2.28 -13.96
CA GLY A 66 -3.93 3.74 -13.98
C GLY A 66 -5.16 4.46 -14.56
N PRO A 67 -5.10 5.79 -14.72
CA PRO A 67 -3.92 6.65 -14.59
C PRO A 67 -3.31 6.66 -13.17
N TYR A 68 -1.99 6.56 -13.08
CA TYR A 68 -1.23 6.64 -11.82
C TYR A 68 -0.26 7.81 -11.85
N TYR A 69 -0.34 8.67 -10.84
CA TYR A 69 0.48 9.86 -10.68
C TYR A 69 1.26 9.78 -9.38
N VAL A 70 2.54 10.12 -9.43
CA VAL A 70 3.41 10.15 -8.25
C VAL A 70 3.85 11.58 -8.03
N TYR A 71 3.71 12.08 -6.81
CA TYR A 71 4.08 13.44 -6.42
C TYR A 71 5.16 13.35 -5.34
N LEU A 72 6.42 13.51 -5.76
CA LEU A 72 7.58 13.57 -4.87
C LEU A 72 7.87 15.02 -4.53
N MET A 73 7.29 15.50 -3.43
CA MET A 73 7.34 16.91 -3.03
C MET A 73 8.36 17.14 -1.90
N GLY A 74 8.67 18.40 -1.63
CA GLY A 74 9.48 18.84 -0.50
C GLY A 74 9.49 20.36 -0.43
N PRO A 75 10.07 20.95 0.64
CA PRO A 75 10.18 22.40 0.77
C PRO A 75 10.84 23.00 -0.46
N SER A 76 10.10 23.85 -1.16
CA SER A 76 10.55 24.48 -2.40
C SER A 76 9.88 25.84 -2.57
N ASN A 77 10.11 26.50 -3.70
CA ASN A 77 9.39 27.72 -4.05
C ASN A 77 7.88 27.44 -4.06
N LYS A 78 7.12 28.29 -3.34
CA LYS A 78 5.66 28.19 -3.22
C LYS A 78 4.95 28.09 -4.58
N GLN A 79 5.41 28.81 -5.60
CA GLN A 79 4.79 28.76 -6.93
C GLN A 79 4.97 27.39 -7.58
N ASN A 80 6.16 26.77 -7.46
CA ASN A 80 6.40 25.43 -7.98
C ASN A 80 5.46 24.39 -7.34
N ILE A 81 5.29 24.47 -6.02
CA ILE A 81 4.33 23.61 -5.31
C ILE A 81 2.90 23.86 -5.81
N LEU A 82 2.46 25.11 -5.91
CA LEU A 82 1.13 25.44 -6.43
C LEU A 82 0.90 24.95 -7.87
N ASP A 83 1.92 24.97 -8.73
CA ASP A 83 1.85 24.48 -10.11
C ASP A 83 1.72 22.94 -10.17
N ILE A 84 2.38 22.23 -9.26
CA ILE A 84 2.21 20.78 -9.10
C ILE A 84 0.78 20.45 -8.65
N TYR A 85 0.25 21.15 -7.63
CA TYR A 85 -1.13 20.94 -7.20
C TYR A 85 -2.17 21.33 -8.25
N LEU A 86 -1.89 22.37 -9.05
CA LEU A 86 -2.71 22.69 -10.21
C LEU A 86 -2.70 21.56 -11.25
N SER A 87 -1.55 20.92 -11.46
CA SER A 87 -1.43 19.74 -12.31
C SER A 87 -2.23 18.57 -11.75
N ARG A 88 -2.10 18.29 -10.45
CA ARG A 88 -2.90 17.29 -9.71
C ARG A 88 -4.40 17.54 -9.88
N ALA A 89 -4.87 18.76 -9.66
CA ALA A 89 -6.26 19.17 -9.86
C ALA A 89 -6.76 18.91 -11.30
N LYS A 90 -5.92 19.16 -12.31
CA LYS A 90 -6.26 18.92 -13.73
C LYS A 90 -6.43 17.44 -14.06
N THR A 91 -5.70 16.54 -13.38
CA THR A 91 -5.82 15.08 -13.58
C THR A 91 -7.10 14.52 -12.98
N ARG A 92 -7.58 15.09 -11.87
CA ARG A 92 -8.84 14.70 -11.21
C ARG A 92 -10.09 15.31 -11.85
N ALA A 93 -9.94 16.39 -12.61
CA ALA A 93 -11.07 17.03 -13.27
C ALA A 93 -11.62 16.13 -14.39
N THR A 94 -12.89 15.74 -14.26
CA THR A 94 -13.58 14.82 -15.17
C THR A 94 -14.53 15.59 -16.10
N PRO A 95 -14.81 15.08 -17.31
CA PRO A 95 -15.76 15.71 -18.23
C PRO A 95 -17.20 15.38 -17.81
N ILE A 96 -17.67 15.96 -16.68
CA ILE A 96 -19.05 15.80 -16.21
C ILE A 96 -19.90 17.00 -16.67
N PRO A 97 -21.11 16.80 -17.23
CA PRO A 97 -21.95 17.89 -17.74
C PRO A 97 -22.35 18.95 -16.70
N SER A 98 -22.38 18.59 -15.41
CA SER A 98 -22.88 19.43 -14.33
C SER A 98 -21.89 20.47 -13.80
N SER A 99 -20.60 20.40 -14.17
CA SER A 99 -19.60 21.35 -13.70
C SER A 99 -18.47 21.56 -14.70
N SER A 100 -18.15 22.83 -14.99
CA SER A 100 -17.02 23.16 -15.87
C SER A 100 -15.70 22.65 -15.28
N ARG A 101 -14.79 22.21 -16.15
CA ARG A 101 -13.44 21.75 -15.75
C ARG A 101 -12.71 22.77 -14.88
N ARG A 102 -12.85 24.06 -15.22
CA ARG A 102 -12.27 25.17 -14.44
C ARG A 102 -12.79 25.19 -13.01
N LYS A 103 -14.11 25.08 -12.83
CA LYS A 103 -14.74 25.08 -11.51
C LYS A 103 -14.27 23.90 -10.65
N GLN A 104 -14.20 22.69 -11.24
CA GLN A 104 -13.69 21.50 -10.54
C GLN A 104 -12.25 21.68 -10.05
N ILE A 105 -11.38 22.29 -10.86
CA ILE A 105 -9.99 22.58 -10.48
C ILE A 105 -9.94 23.57 -9.31
N GLU A 106 -10.70 24.67 -9.40
CA GLU A 106 -10.77 25.67 -8.33
C GLU A 106 -11.31 25.10 -7.02
N GLU A 107 -12.33 24.23 -7.10
CA GLU A 107 -12.89 23.54 -5.94
C GLU A 107 -11.89 22.56 -5.31
N PHE A 108 -11.18 21.78 -6.13
CA PHE A 108 -10.15 20.86 -5.64
C PHE A 108 -9.06 21.58 -4.85
N LEU A 109 -8.53 22.68 -5.39
CA LEU A 109 -7.46 23.46 -4.75
C LEU A 109 -7.90 24.15 -3.45
N LYS A 110 -9.20 24.34 -3.24
CA LYS A 110 -9.77 24.95 -2.03
C LYS A 110 -10.16 23.93 -0.96
N ARG A 111 -10.03 22.63 -1.21
CA ARG A 111 -10.40 21.61 -0.22
C ARG A 111 -9.49 21.73 1.00
N PRO A 112 -10.03 21.69 2.23
CA PRO A 112 -9.22 21.84 3.45
C PRO A 112 -8.04 20.87 3.53
N ASN A 113 -8.25 19.61 3.15
CA ASN A 113 -7.18 18.61 3.14
C ASN A 113 -6.09 18.93 2.10
N VAL A 114 -6.45 19.49 0.93
CA VAL A 114 -5.47 19.88 -0.11
C VAL A 114 -4.68 21.10 0.34
N THR A 115 -5.34 22.09 0.97
CA THR A 115 -4.65 23.27 1.50
C THR A 115 -3.69 22.89 2.63
N SER A 116 -4.10 21.99 3.53
CA SER A 116 -3.23 21.49 4.60
C SER A 116 -2.05 20.67 4.05
N GLU A 117 -2.24 19.88 3.00
CA GLU A 117 -1.16 19.13 2.35
C GLU A 117 -0.13 20.09 1.71
N ILE A 118 -0.59 21.18 1.05
CA ILE A 118 0.30 22.23 0.52
C ILE A 118 1.11 22.87 1.65
N GLU A 119 0.47 23.21 2.77
CA GLU A 119 1.16 23.78 3.94
C GLU A 119 2.19 22.79 4.51
N ALA A 120 1.84 21.51 4.62
CA ALA A 120 2.74 20.45 5.06
C ALA A 120 3.99 20.35 4.17
N VAL A 121 3.83 20.41 2.85
CA VAL A 121 4.96 20.44 1.89
C VAL A 121 5.86 21.64 2.13
N LEU A 122 5.28 22.84 2.25
CA LEU A 122 6.04 24.08 2.44
C LEU A 122 6.78 24.12 3.79
N GLU A 123 6.21 23.50 4.82
CA GLU A 123 6.80 23.37 6.15
C GLU A 123 7.80 22.20 6.26
N GLY A 124 7.89 21.35 5.22
CA GLY A 124 8.78 20.18 5.20
C GLY A 124 8.32 19.05 6.10
N LYS A 125 7.02 18.94 6.36
CA LYS A 125 6.45 17.82 7.10
C LYS A 125 6.52 16.54 6.27
N GLU A 126 6.84 15.44 6.94
CA GLU A 126 6.89 14.10 6.37
C GLU A 126 5.53 13.42 6.50
N GLU A 127 4.75 13.48 5.44
CA GLU A 127 3.43 12.86 5.30
C GLU A 127 3.36 12.19 3.92
N GLY A 128 2.46 11.22 3.76
CA GLY A 128 2.23 10.65 2.45
C GLY A 128 1.23 9.51 2.40
N GLY A 129 1.10 8.94 1.22
CA GLY A 129 0.30 7.75 0.97
C GLY A 129 -0.48 7.82 -0.34
N LEU A 130 -1.15 6.71 -0.64
CA LEU A 130 -1.97 6.56 -1.82
C LEU A 130 -3.38 7.14 -1.62
N THR A 131 -3.78 7.99 -2.57
CA THR A 131 -5.16 8.47 -2.70
C THR A 131 -5.73 8.12 -4.08
N TRP A 132 -7.06 8.07 -4.20
CA TRP A 132 -7.71 7.79 -5.48
C TRP A 132 -9.02 8.55 -5.68
N SER A 133 -9.45 8.71 -6.93
CA SER A 133 -10.74 9.34 -7.29
C SER A 133 -11.87 8.32 -7.40
N GLU A 134 -13.11 8.81 -7.31
CA GLU A 134 -14.34 8.05 -7.57
C GLU A 134 -14.58 7.77 -9.06
N SER A 135 -15.55 6.90 -9.34
CA SER A 135 -16.13 6.63 -10.67
C SER A 135 -16.53 7.95 -11.38
N PRO A 136 -16.49 8.06 -12.72
CA PRO A 136 -16.27 7.00 -13.71
C PRO A 136 -14.80 6.69 -14.03
N VAL A 137 -13.85 7.53 -13.62
CA VAL A 137 -12.43 7.35 -13.89
C VAL A 137 -11.68 7.31 -12.56
N ARG A 138 -11.07 6.17 -12.26
CA ARG A 138 -10.22 6.01 -11.08
C ARG A 138 -8.81 6.48 -11.41
N VAL A 139 -8.43 7.61 -10.82
CA VAL A 139 -7.08 8.18 -10.86
C VAL A 139 -6.41 7.83 -9.54
N TYR A 140 -5.22 7.25 -9.61
CA TYR A 140 -4.41 6.88 -8.45
C TYR A 140 -3.29 7.91 -8.27
N GLU A 141 -3.02 8.28 -7.02
CA GLU A 141 -2.04 9.30 -6.68
C GLU A 141 -1.22 8.88 -5.46
N ASP A 142 0.06 8.57 -5.64
CA ASP A 142 1.02 8.44 -4.52
C ASP A 142 1.61 9.83 -4.25
N VAL A 143 1.39 10.32 -3.03
CA VAL A 143 1.80 11.64 -2.59
C VAL A 143 2.81 11.50 -1.47
N THR A 144 3.97 12.12 -1.62
CA THR A 144 4.97 12.29 -0.56
C THR A 144 5.20 13.78 -0.36
N THR A 145 4.88 14.32 0.82
CA THR A 145 4.98 15.77 1.08
C THR A 145 6.40 16.25 1.31
N ASN A 146 7.28 15.36 1.77
CA ASN A 146 8.71 15.61 1.88
C ASN A 146 9.54 14.37 1.49
N ALA A 147 10.12 14.42 0.30
CA ALA A 147 10.94 13.37 -0.30
C ALA A 147 12.45 13.63 -0.13
N THR A 148 12.85 14.62 0.67
CA THR A 148 14.27 14.94 0.92
C THR A 148 15.01 13.76 1.56
N GLU A 149 14.40 13.08 2.53
CA GLU A 149 15.02 11.87 3.10
C GLU A 149 15.06 10.71 2.08
N ARG A 150 14.02 10.55 1.25
CA ARG A 150 13.97 9.53 0.19
C ARG A 150 15.03 9.75 -0.90
N GLU A 151 15.35 11.00 -1.24
CA GLU A 151 16.45 11.33 -2.15
C GLU A 151 17.79 10.79 -1.63
N ASN A 152 17.99 10.88 -0.31
CA ASN A 152 19.19 10.40 0.35
C ASN A 152 19.13 8.92 0.76
N ASN A 153 17.99 8.25 0.57
CA ASN A 153 17.77 6.86 0.92
C ASN A 153 17.22 6.04 -0.26
N PRO A 154 18.11 5.57 -1.16
CA PRO A 154 17.72 4.91 -2.40
C PRO A 154 17.00 3.57 -2.19
N ILE A 155 17.26 2.89 -1.06
CA ILE A 155 16.61 1.63 -0.70
C ILE A 155 15.16 1.91 -0.30
N GLU A 156 14.95 2.85 0.63
CA GLU A 156 13.61 3.21 1.09
C GLU A 156 12.74 3.77 -0.04
N ASN A 157 13.33 4.58 -0.92
CA ASN A 157 12.61 5.12 -2.07
C ASN A 157 12.12 4.04 -3.04
N THR A 158 12.93 2.99 -3.29
CA THR A 158 12.48 1.81 -4.05
C THR A 158 11.43 1.01 -3.29
N TRP A 159 11.62 0.81 -1.98
CA TRP A 159 10.70 0.07 -1.13
C TRP A 159 9.31 0.71 -1.13
N GLY A 160 9.24 2.02 -0.89
CA GLY A 160 7.98 2.76 -0.89
C GLY A 160 7.23 2.62 -2.22
N ALA A 161 7.92 2.73 -3.36
CA ALA A 161 7.30 2.54 -4.66
C ALA A 161 6.69 1.13 -4.85
N LEU A 162 7.35 0.09 -4.35
CA LEU A 162 6.83 -1.29 -4.38
C LEU A 162 5.58 -1.44 -3.50
N HIS A 163 5.60 -0.86 -2.30
CA HIS A 163 4.50 -0.91 -1.33
C HIS A 163 3.26 -0.19 -1.87
N GLU A 164 3.41 1.07 -2.29
CA GLU A 164 2.30 1.90 -2.76
C GLU A 164 1.69 1.35 -4.06
N TYR A 165 2.49 0.79 -4.97
CA TYR A 165 1.93 0.20 -6.19
C TYR A 165 1.15 -1.09 -5.94
N HIS A 166 1.50 -1.87 -4.91
CA HIS A 166 0.65 -2.99 -4.50
C HIS A 166 -0.73 -2.48 -4.08
N HIS A 167 -0.83 -1.35 -3.37
CA HIS A 167 -2.14 -0.75 -3.06
C HIS A 167 -2.91 -0.33 -4.31
N VAL A 168 -2.25 0.20 -5.35
CA VAL A 168 -2.89 0.49 -6.64
C VAL A 168 -3.54 -0.77 -7.21
N PHE A 169 -2.82 -1.90 -7.20
CA PHE A 169 -3.34 -3.19 -7.63
C PHE A 169 -4.49 -3.68 -6.74
N GLN A 170 -4.37 -3.61 -5.42
CA GLN A 170 -5.42 -4.04 -4.48
C GLN A 170 -6.71 -3.23 -4.68
N ILE A 171 -6.61 -1.91 -4.76
CA ILE A 171 -7.75 -1.01 -4.97
C ILE A 171 -8.38 -1.26 -6.34
N ALA A 172 -7.58 -1.55 -7.37
CA ALA A 172 -8.09 -1.95 -8.68
C ALA A 172 -8.95 -3.23 -8.62
N HIS A 173 -8.84 -4.05 -7.58
CA HIS A 173 -9.55 -5.33 -7.45
C HIS A 173 -10.45 -5.43 -6.21
N CYS A 174 -10.82 -4.29 -5.61
CA CYS A 174 -11.85 -4.25 -4.58
C CYS A 174 -12.77 -3.05 -4.74
N ASP A 175 -13.88 -3.07 -4.02
CA ASP A 175 -14.73 -1.91 -3.82
C ASP A 175 -14.24 -1.10 -2.63
N SER A 176 -13.25 -0.25 -2.88
CA SER A 176 -12.62 0.61 -1.88
C SER A 176 -13.55 1.65 -1.23
N TYR A 177 -14.78 1.82 -1.74
CA TYR A 177 -15.77 2.76 -1.18
C TYR A 177 -16.71 2.08 -0.17
N GLU A 178 -16.75 0.75 -0.20
CA GLU A 178 -17.42 -0.03 0.83
C GLU A 178 -16.57 -0.08 2.10
N LYS A 179 -17.18 -0.33 3.25
CA LYS A 179 -16.43 -0.51 4.51
C LYS A 179 -15.41 -1.63 4.35
N ARG A 180 -14.23 -1.54 4.98
CA ARG A 180 -13.22 -2.61 4.94
C ARG A 180 -13.72 -3.98 5.42
N THR A 181 -14.71 -3.98 6.33
CA THR A 181 -15.41 -5.19 6.77
C THR A 181 -16.31 -5.82 5.70
N SER A 182 -16.74 -5.06 4.68
CA SER A 182 -17.57 -5.55 3.58
C SER A 182 -16.83 -6.61 2.76
N ASP A 183 -17.54 -7.64 2.32
CA ASP A 183 -16.95 -8.70 1.51
C ASP A 183 -16.46 -8.21 0.13
N LYS A 184 -16.89 -7.01 -0.29
CA LYS A 184 -16.41 -6.37 -1.52
C LYS A 184 -15.10 -5.60 -1.35
N ASN A 185 -14.70 -5.30 -0.11
CA ASN A 185 -13.47 -4.58 0.22
C ASN A 185 -12.50 -5.48 1.00
N LEU A 186 -11.26 -5.02 1.14
CA LEU A 186 -10.19 -5.70 1.84
C LEU A 186 -10.04 -5.19 3.27
N ASN A 187 -9.75 -6.11 4.18
CA ASN A 187 -9.38 -5.79 5.55
C ASN A 187 -8.01 -5.11 5.61
N SER A 188 -7.76 -4.37 6.69
CA SER A 188 -6.52 -3.59 6.86
C SER A 188 -5.27 -4.47 6.78
N TRP A 189 -5.29 -5.67 7.37
CA TRP A 189 -4.15 -6.58 7.32
C TRP A 189 -3.88 -7.16 5.91
N MET A 190 -4.93 -7.37 5.11
CA MET A 190 -4.79 -7.86 3.73
C MET A 190 -4.17 -6.78 2.85
N THR A 191 -4.59 -5.53 3.09
CA THR A 191 -4.11 -4.35 2.38
C THR A 191 -2.64 -4.08 2.74
N GLU A 192 -2.37 -3.77 4.00
CA GLU A 192 -1.02 -3.39 4.44
C GLU A 192 -0.06 -4.55 4.62
N GLY A 193 -0.51 -5.66 5.21
CA GLY A 193 0.34 -6.82 5.42
C GLY A 193 0.81 -7.46 4.12
N GLY A 194 -0.08 -7.53 3.12
CA GLY A 194 0.27 -7.98 1.77
C GLY A 194 1.29 -7.07 1.11
N ALA A 195 1.11 -5.75 1.21
CA ALA A 195 2.03 -4.74 0.68
C ALA A 195 3.41 -4.83 1.38
N THR A 196 3.45 -4.92 2.71
CA THR A 196 4.68 -5.10 3.50
C THR A 196 5.44 -6.36 3.13
N TYR A 197 4.74 -7.51 3.05
CA TYR A 197 5.38 -8.78 2.68
C TYR A 197 5.96 -8.70 1.26
N SER A 198 5.13 -8.28 0.30
CA SER A 198 5.52 -8.26 -1.11
C SER A 198 6.67 -7.30 -1.38
N SER A 199 6.66 -6.11 -0.79
CA SER A 199 7.72 -5.12 -0.97
C SER A 199 9.04 -5.65 -0.39
N ALA A 200 9.04 -6.25 0.80
CA ALA A 200 10.22 -6.90 1.35
C ALA A 200 10.76 -8.03 0.44
N LYS A 201 9.87 -8.88 -0.07
CA LYS A 201 10.22 -9.99 -0.96
C LYS A 201 10.77 -9.50 -2.30
N PHE A 202 10.19 -8.46 -2.87
CA PHE A 202 10.65 -7.85 -4.12
C PHE A 202 11.97 -7.11 -3.95
N MET A 203 12.18 -6.46 -2.82
CA MET A 203 13.47 -5.87 -2.47
C MET A 203 14.58 -6.93 -2.36
N GLU A 204 14.28 -8.13 -1.86
CA GLU A 204 15.21 -9.28 -1.93
C GLU A 204 15.47 -9.73 -3.36
N ASN A 205 14.43 -9.85 -4.19
CA ASN A 205 14.58 -10.21 -5.61
C ASN A 205 15.42 -9.17 -6.39
N LEU A 206 15.42 -7.91 -5.95
CA LEU A 206 16.26 -6.82 -6.45
C LEU A 206 17.68 -6.79 -5.82
N ASN A 207 18.01 -7.74 -4.94
CA ASN A 207 19.26 -7.82 -4.17
C ASN A 207 19.54 -6.60 -3.28
N LEU A 208 18.49 -5.96 -2.76
CA LEU A 208 18.61 -4.76 -1.93
C LEU A 208 18.52 -5.05 -0.43
N VAL A 209 17.80 -6.11 -0.05
CA VAL A 209 17.56 -6.48 1.34
C VAL A 209 17.55 -8.00 1.50
N ASP A 210 17.75 -8.48 2.72
CA ASP A 210 17.55 -9.89 3.08
C ASP A 210 16.13 -10.04 3.64
N PHE A 211 15.26 -10.74 2.91
CA PHE A 211 13.86 -10.89 3.27
C PHE A 211 13.70 -11.64 4.60
N ARG A 212 14.47 -12.71 4.81
CA ARG A 212 14.42 -13.51 6.03
C ARG A 212 14.83 -12.69 7.24
N LYS A 213 15.89 -11.88 7.10
CA LYS A 213 16.33 -10.95 8.14
C LYS A 213 15.24 -9.91 8.45
N TYR A 214 14.61 -9.34 7.42
CA TYR A 214 13.51 -8.40 7.61
C TYR A 214 12.33 -9.00 8.40
N MET A 215 11.88 -10.20 8.03
CA MET A 215 10.80 -10.89 8.75
C MET A 215 11.14 -11.15 10.22
N LEU A 216 12.40 -11.47 10.53
CA LEU A 216 12.90 -11.59 11.91
C LEU A 216 12.89 -10.25 12.66
N GLU A 217 13.24 -9.16 11.99
CA GLU A 217 13.20 -7.81 12.58
C GLU A 217 11.78 -7.40 12.95
N LEU A 218 10.77 -7.71 12.12
CA LEU A 218 9.36 -7.51 12.49
C LEU A 218 9.01 -8.22 13.81
N LEU A 219 9.51 -9.44 14.05
CA LEU A 219 9.28 -10.14 15.31
C LEU A 219 9.96 -9.45 16.50
N LYS A 220 11.22 -9.03 16.33
CA LYS A 220 12.08 -8.60 17.44
C LYS A 220 11.98 -7.12 17.79
N ASN A 221 12.01 -6.25 16.80
CA ASN A 221 12.18 -4.80 17.02
C ASN A 221 11.28 -3.92 16.16
N GLY A 222 10.41 -4.51 15.34
CA GLY A 222 9.42 -3.80 14.54
C GLY A 222 9.92 -3.35 13.17
N GLY A 223 11.16 -3.69 12.79
CA GLY A 223 11.74 -3.36 11.50
C GLY A 223 11.74 -1.85 11.23
N ASN A 224 11.34 -1.45 10.02
CA ASN A 224 11.16 -0.05 9.63
C ASN A 224 9.77 0.50 9.99
N ILE A 225 8.90 -0.30 10.62
CA ILE A 225 7.47 0.01 10.78
C ILE A 225 7.17 0.59 12.16
N SER A 226 7.75 0.01 13.20
CA SER A 226 7.43 0.35 14.58
C SER A 226 8.67 0.30 15.46
N GLN A 227 8.61 0.96 16.62
CA GLN A 227 9.63 0.85 17.66
C GLN A 227 9.48 -0.44 18.49
N ILE A 228 8.34 -1.13 18.38
CA ILE A 228 8.00 -2.31 19.17
C ILE A 228 7.77 -3.47 18.20
N GLY A 229 8.48 -4.59 18.42
CA GLY A 229 8.33 -5.84 17.66
C GLY A 229 7.04 -6.61 17.98
N ILE A 230 6.71 -7.61 17.15
CA ILE A 230 5.55 -8.49 17.40
C ILE A 230 5.68 -9.19 18.76
N ASN A 231 6.87 -9.68 19.12
CA ASN A 231 7.07 -10.40 20.38
C ASN A 231 6.69 -9.55 21.59
N ASP A 232 7.21 -8.32 21.66
CA ASP A 232 6.93 -7.38 22.75
C ASP A 232 5.45 -6.95 22.75
N PHE A 233 4.86 -6.78 21.57
CA PHE A 233 3.44 -6.50 21.43
C PHE A 233 2.57 -7.64 21.99
N LEU A 234 2.87 -8.89 21.65
CA LEU A 234 2.15 -10.06 22.17
C LEU A 234 2.34 -10.23 23.69
N LEU A 235 3.54 -9.96 24.20
CA LEU A 235 3.85 -10.00 25.63
C LEU A 235 3.13 -8.91 26.44
N SER A 236 2.74 -7.80 25.80
CA SER A 236 2.00 -6.72 26.48
C SER A 236 0.61 -7.13 26.97
N GLY A 237 0.10 -8.29 26.53
CA GLY A 237 -1.22 -8.80 26.92
C GLY A 237 -2.39 -8.04 26.30
N LYS A 238 -2.13 -7.10 25.38
CA LYS A 238 -3.17 -6.41 24.62
C LYS A 238 -3.93 -7.42 23.75
N GLU A 239 -5.25 -7.43 23.87
CA GLU A 239 -6.10 -8.21 22.99
C GLU A 239 -5.97 -7.68 21.55
N TRP A 240 -5.78 -8.62 20.62
CA TRP A 240 -5.66 -8.32 19.20
C TRP A 240 -6.48 -9.29 18.37
N ASN A 241 -6.96 -8.82 17.23
CA ASN A 241 -7.66 -9.61 16.23
C ASN A 241 -7.30 -9.08 14.84
N LEU A 242 -6.80 -9.96 13.97
CA LEU A 242 -6.38 -9.57 12.63
C LEU A 242 -7.52 -9.01 11.77
N ASP A 243 -8.76 -9.46 12.01
CA ASP A 243 -9.97 -9.02 11.30
C ASP A 243 -10.59 -7.72 11.87
N ASN A 244 -10.06 -7.21 12.97
CA ASN A 244 -10.62 -6.03 13.63
C ASN A 244 -10.15 -4.72 12.96
N GLU A 245 -11.07 -4.08 12.24
CA GLU A 245 -10.80 -2.83 11.54
C GLU A 245 -10.73 -1.58 12.46
N THR A 246 -11.09 -1.67 13.75
CA THR A 246 -10.98 -0.49 14.65
C THR A 246 -9.53 -0.07 14.88
N TYR A 247 -8.57 -0.97 14.68
CA TYR A 247 -7.12 -0.69 14.68
C TYR A 247 -6.68 0.25 13.56
N TRP A 248 -7.52 0.47 12.56
CA TRP A 248 -7.25 1.48 11.54
C TRP A 248 -7.84 2.84 11.90
N GLU A 249 -9.03 2.83 12.52
CA GLU A 249 -9.85 4.03 12.68
C GLU A 249 -9.54 4.83 13.94
N LYS A 250 -9.12 4.17 15.03
CA LYS A 250 -9.07 4.79 16.36
C LYS A 250 -7.69 4.83 16.97
N ASP A 251 -6.93 3.77 16.78
CA ASP A 251 -5.68 3.57 17.48
C ASP A 251 -4.64 3.12 16.47
N TYR A 252 -3.51 3.82 16.37
CA TYR A 252 -2.43 3.43 15.47
C TYR A 252 -1.78 2.11 15.95
N PHE A 253 -2.18 0.97 15.37
CA PHE A 253 -1.71 -0.39 15.71
C PHE A 253 -0.93 -1.05 14.56
N PRO A 254 0.23 -0.51 14.15
CA PRO A 254 0.98 -1.02 13.02
C PRO A 254 1.45 -2.47 13.20
N GLN A 255 1.55 -2.94 14.45
CA GLN A 255 1.84 -4.34 14.76
C GLN A 255 0.77 -5.28 14.21
N VAL A 256 -0.50 -4.87 14.16
CA VAL A 256 -1.59 -5.71 13.70
C VAL A 256 -1.67 -5.72 12.18
N TYR A 257 -1.90 -4.57 11.55
CA TYR A 257 -2.21 -4.56 10.12
C TYR A 257 -0.98 -4.63 9.22
N TYR A 258 0.18 -4.10 9.63
CA TYR A 258 1.42 -4.29 8.85
C TYR A 258 2.17 -5.56 9.26
N MET A 259 2.58 -5.66 10.53
CA MET A 259 3.60 -6.62 10.95
C MET A 259 3.02 -8.04 11.05
N LEU A 260 1.92 -8.21 11.81
CA LEU A 260 1.17 -9.46 11.86
C LEU A 260 0.54 -9.77 10.50
N GLY A 261 0.08 -8.76 9.75
CA GLY A 261 -0.39 -8.93 8.37
C GLY A 261 0.68 -9.50 7.41
N ALA A 262 1.92 -9.06 7.51
CA ALA A 262 3.03 -9.60 6.73
C ALA A 262 3.34 -11.05 7.12
N TRP A 263 3.32 -11.37 8.41
CA TRP A 263 3.48 -12.74 8.89
C TRP A 263 2.29 -13.65 8.54
N ALA A 264 1.08 -13.11 8.47
CA ALA A 264 -0.11 -13.79 7.96
C ALA A 264 0.06 -14.16 6.48
N THR A 265 0.58 -13.24 5.67
CA THR A 265 0.94 -13.50 4.28
C THR A 265 2.02 -14.59 4.18
N ALA A 266 3.07 -14.53 5.02
CA ALA A 266 4.11 -15.56 5.08
C ALA A 266 3.56 -16.94 5.46
N TYR A 267 2.63 -16.98 6.42
CA TYR A 267 1.97 -18.21 6.87
C TYR A 267 1.21 -18.90 5.74
N LEU A 268 0.42 -18.14 4.97
CA LEU A 268 -0.31 -18.69 3.82
C LEU A 268 0.62 -19.34 2.80
N ILE A 269 1.75 -18.67 2.51
CA ILE A 269 2.70 -19.13 1.48
C ILE A 269 3.51 -20.33 1.97
N HIS A 270 4.15 -20.22 3.14
CA HIS A 270 5.19 -21.15 3.56
C HIS A 270 4.67 -22.31 4.42
N VAL A 271 3.58 -22.07 5.18
CA VAL A 271 2.98 -23.06 6.09
C VAL A 271 1.80 -23.75 5.42
N GLU A 272 0.78 -23.01 4.98
CA GLU A 272 -0.39 -23.59 4.30
C GLU A 272 -0.08 -24.01 2.85
N GLY A 273 1.04 -23.56 2.29
CA GLY A 273 1.52 -24.02 0.98
C GLY A 273 0.80 -23.39 -0.21
N ALA A 274 0.10 -22.27 -0.01
CA ALA A 274 -0.46 -21.51 -1.12
C ALA A 274 0.67 -20.95 -1.98
N LYS A 275 0.51 -20.97 -3.31
CA LYS A 275 1.52 -20.41 -4.22
C LYS A 275 1.66 -18.90 -3.95
N GLU A 276 2.89 -18.38 -3.90
CA GLU A 276 3.15 -16.95 -3.66
C GLU A 276 2.35 -16.05 -4.62
N ILE A 277 2.40 -16.32 -5.92
CA ILE A 277 1.62 -15.57 -6.92
C ILE A 277 0.10 -15.65 -6.68
N THR A 278 -0.39 -16.74 -6.08
CA THR A 278 -1.80 -16.86 -5.72
C THR A 278 -2.15 -15.97 -4.54
N VAL A 279 -1.30 -15.89 -3.52
CA VAL A 279 -1.49 -15.03 -2.34
C VAL A 279 -1.33 -13.55 -2.68
N LEU A 280 -0.34 -13.21 -3.49
CA LEU A 280 -0.03 -11.81 -3.82
C LEU A 280 -0.87 -11.26 -4.98
N LYS A 281 -1.36 -12.09 -5.90
CA LYS A 281 -2.00 -11.61 -7.14
C LYS A 281 -3.31 -12.32 -7.49
N ASN A 282 -3.29 -13.65 -7.67
CA ASN A 282 -4.38 -14.31 -8.41
C ASN A 282 -5.75 -14.23 -7.73
N TRP A 283 -5.82 -14.28 -6.40
CA TRP A 283 -7.09 -14.28 -5.70
C TRP A 283 -7.84 -12.94 -5.79
N TYR A 284 -7.10 -11.83 -5.90
CA TYR A 284 -7.68 -10.49 -6.03
C TYR A 284 -8.58 -10.37 -7.25
N PHE A 285 -8.27 -11.03 -8.37
CA PHE A 285 -9.11 -11.01 -9.57
C PHE A 285 -10.52 -11.56 -9.35
N ASP A 286 -10.72 -12.42 -8.34
CA ASP A 286 -12.03 -12.97 -8.00
C ASP A 286 -12.80 -12.13 -6.97
N VAL A 287 -12.12 -11.24 -6.22
CA VAL A 287 -12.75 -10.43 -5.17
C VAL A 287 -13.93 -9.58 -5.69
N PRO A 288 -13.82 -8.86 -6.84
CA PRO A 288 -14.96 -8.09 -7.36
C PRO A 288 -16.18 -8.95 -7.75
N ARG A 289 -15.95 -10.23 -8.05
CA ARG A 289 -16.97 -11.13 -8.61
C ARG A 289 -17.67 -11.97 -7.55
N ILE A 290 -16.92 -12.50 -6.59
CA ILE A 290 -17.43 -13.44 -5.59
C ILE A 290 -17.19 -13.01 -4.15
N GLY A 291 -16.55 -11.85 -3.93
CA GLY A 291 -16.22 -11.32 -2.62
C GLY A 291 -14.97 -11.95 -2.00
N LYS A 292 -14.34 -11.25 -1.06
CA LYS A 292 -13.05 -11.62 -0.47
C LYS A 292 -13.11 -12.97 0.23
N SER A 293 -14.21 -13.30 0.93
CA SER A 293 -14.28 -14.52 1.73
C SER A 293 -14.29 -15.76 0.83
N ALA A 294 -15.13 -15.75 -0.21
CA ALA A 294 -15.20 -16.85 -1.16
C ALA A 294 -13.96 -16.92 -2.06
N ALA A 295 -13.40 -15.77 -2.47
CA ALA A 295 -12.14 -15.72 -3.22
C ALA A 295 -10.98 -16.30 -2.39
N PHE A 296 -10.86 -15.90 -1.12
CA PHE A 296 -9.84 -16.43 -0.21
C PHE A 296 -9.97 -17.94 -0.07
N GLU A 297 -11.16 -18.47 0.22
CA GLU A 297 -11.35 -19.91 0.38
C GLU A 297 -11.04 -20.68 -0.90
N LYS A 298 -11.48 -20.17 -2.05
CA LYS A 298 -11.21 -20.77 -3.38
C LYS A 298 -9.71 -20.90 -3.66
N HIS A 299 -8.92 -19.88 -3.30
CA HIS A 299 -7.51 -19.77 -3.70
C HIS A 299 -6.52 -20.28 -2.65
N MET A 300 -6.85 -20.14 -1.37
CA MET A 300 -6.01 -20.59 -0.26
C MET A 300 -6.34 -22.03 0.17
N GLY A 301 -7.53 -22.54 -0.16
CA GLY A 301 -7.98 -23.88 0.25
C GLY A 301 -8.44 -23.97 1.71
N LEU A 302 -8.57 -22.83 2.41
CA LEU A 302 -9.15 -22.73 3.74
C LEU A 302 -9.98 -21.45 3.88
N SER A 303 -11.06 -21.51 4.66
CA SER A 303 -11.89 -20.33 4.96
C SER A 303 -11.15 -19.34 5.86
N LEU A 304 -11.52 -18.06 5.78
CA LEU A 304 -10.94 -16.98 6.60
C LEU A 304 -11.02 -17.28 8.11
N ASN A 305 -12.16 -17.78 8.59
CA ASN A 305 -12.32 -18.13 10.01
C ASN A 305 -11.32 -19.22 10.45
N LYS A 306 -11.13 -20.26 9.63
CA LYS A 306 -10.14 -21.31 9.91
C LYS A 306 -8.73 -20.74 9.87
N PHE A 307 -8.45 -19.86 8.92
CA PHE A 307 -7.17 -19.17 8.81
C PHE A 307 -6.87 -18.37 10.07
N TYR A 308 -7.78 -17.53 10.54
CA TYR A 308 -7.56 -16.70 11.73
C TYR A 308 -7.24 -17.53 12.97
N CYS A 309 -7.98 -18.62 13.21
CA CYS A 309 -7.71 -19.52 14.34
C CYS A 309 -6.32 -20.17 14.25
N LYS A 310 -5.96 -20.67 13.07
CA LYS A 310 -4.68 -21.32 12.83
C LYS A 310 -3.51 -20.33 12.94
N PHE A 311 -3.68 -19.12 12.39
CA PHE A 311 -2.65 -18.10 12.40
C PHE A 311 -2.37 -17.57 13.81
N ASP A 312 -3.40 -17.33 14.63
CA ASP A 312 -3.21 -16.94 16.03
C ASP A 312 -2.40 -17.98 16.82
N SER A 313 -2.68 -19.27 16.62
CA SER A 313 -1.90 -20.36 17.21
C SER A 313 -0.46 -20.39 16.68
N PHE A 314 -0.27 -20.13 15.39
CA PHE A 314 1.04 -20.11 14.77
C PHE A 314 1.91 -18.99 15.32
N ILE A 315 1.42 -17.75 15.29
CA ILE A 315 2.24 -16.55 15.56
C ILE A 315 2.68 -16.42 17.02
N ARG A 316 2.09 -17.21 17.92
CA ARG A 316 2.46 -17.30 19.34
C ARG A 316 3.58 -18.30 19.64
N GLN A 317 4.07 -19.02 18.64
CA GLN A 317 5.19 -19.95 18.79
C GLN A 317 6.51 -19.20 19.05
N PRO A 318 7.53 -19.87 19.61
CA PRO A 318 8.88 -19.31 19.73
C PRO A 318 9.40 -18.77 18.40
N THR A 319 10.16 -17.66 18.44
CA THR A 319 10.73 -17.02 17.24
C THR A 319 11.54 -18.00 16.38
N GLU A 320 12.26 -18.94 16.98
CA GLU A 320 13.00 -19.95 16.22
C GLU A 320 12.07 -20.83 15.36
N ASP A 321 10.92 -21.25 15.91
CA ASP A 321 9.93 -22.06 15.22
C ASP A 321 9.25 -21.27 14.09
N LEU A 322 8.90 -20.00 14.34
CA LEU A 322 8.38 -19.11 13.32
C LEU A 322 9.36 -18.95 12.15
N MET A 323 10.65 -18.78 12.44
CA MET A 323 11.68 -18.60 11.42
C MET A 323 12.04 -19.89 10.67
N ASN A 324 11.60 -21.06 11.14
CA ASN A 324 11.82 -22.33 10.46
C ASN A 324 11.01 -22.44 9.15
N ILE A 325 9.96 -21.64 8.95
CA ILE A 325 9.15 -21.66 7.73
C ILE A 325 9.95 -21.24 6.48
N PHE A 326 11.03 -20.46 6.68
CA PHE A 326 11.92 -19.99 5.61
C PHE A 326 13.15 -20.88 5.40
N LYS A 327 13.29 -21.98 6.16
CA LYS A 327 14.32 -22.98 5.87
C LYS A 327 13.87 -23.74 4.64
N ASP A 328 14.72 -23.80 3.62
CA ASP A 328 14.43 -24.46 2.34
C ASP A 328 13.72 -25.80 2.56
N LYS A 329 12.42 -25.85 2.25
CA LYS A 329 11.82 -27.09 1.78
C LYS A 329 12.53 -27.34 0.46
N LYS A 330 13.63 -28.11 0.48
CA LYS A 330 14.19 -28.73 -0.73
C LYS A 330 13.00 -29.10 -1.60
N GLN A 331 12.88 -28.42 -2.74
CA GLN A 331 11.90 -28.76 -3.76
C GLN A 331 12.00 -30.27 -3.92
N LYS A 332 10.97 -30.99 -3.47
CA LYS A 332 10.71 -32.32 -3.99
C LYS A 332 10.31 -32.08 -5.43
N LEU A 333 11.33 -32.00 -6.29
CA LEU A 333 11.25 -32.35 -7.68
C LEU A 333 10.92 -33.84 -7.70
N ASP A 334 9.63 -34.14 -7.83
CA ASP A 334 9.16 -35.36 -8.46
C ASP A 334 8.27 -34.94 -9.65
#